data_AF-A0A1Q6JWF0-F1
#
_entry.id   AF-A0A1Q6JWF0-F1
#
_cell.length_a   1.000
_cell.length_b   1.000
_cell.length_c   1.000
_cell.angle_alpha   90.00
_cell.angle_beta   90.00
_cell.angle_gamma   90.00
#
_symmetry.space_group_name_H-M   'P 1'
#
loop_
_entity.id
_entity.type
_entity.pdbx_description
1 polymer ?
#
loop_
_entity_poly.entity_id
_entity_poly.type
_entity_poly.pdbx_seq_one_letter_code
_entity_poly.pdbx_strand_id
1 'polypeptide(L)'
;MKIKVYLNDWFYNAGIVGFLRILEANDDEFAIKRNNYIEFDTESLRKFHKYYFKYFFQKYNVAENVENRTKNSFDYLENNIEVILENKDKEKERKDKIKSNKKYIKDTIKKQLDKIKKIDENTYEEMKEQYERIEKSSTKHIEQYILWTTKLFECYKNIDILRRAARTHV
;
A
#
# COMPACT_ATOMS: atom_id res chain seq x y z
N MET A 1 -0.24 36.43 7.21
CA MET A 1 0.90 36.88 8.07
C MET A 1 2.15 36.23 7.52
N LYS A 2 3.23 37.00 7.29
CA LYS A 2 4.48 36.43 6.80
C LYS A 2 5.26 35.75 7.93
N ILE A 3 5.61 34.48 7.74
CA ILE A 3 6.43 33.70 8.66
C ILE A 3 7.80 33.45 8.03
N LYS A 4 8.85 33.51 8.87
CA LYS A 4 10.20 33.08 8.53
C LYS A 4 10.60 31.92 9.45
N VAL A 5 11.04 30.82 8.86
CA VAL A 5 11.55 29.66 9.62
C VAL A 5 13.04 29.52 9.32
N TYR A 6 13.88 29.77 10.32
CA TYR A 6 15.34 29.72 10.19
C TYR A 6 15.87 28.29 10.26
N LEU A 7 16.91 28.00 9.47
CA LEU A 7 17.45 26.65 9.25
C LEU A 7 18.48 26.21 10.31
N ASN A 8 18.48 26.83 11.49
CA ASN A 8 19.50 26.60 12.53
C ASN A 8 19.18 25.41 13.45
N ASP A 9 17.98 24.85 13.34
CA ASP A 9 17.51 23.74 14.17
C ASP A 9 17.30 22.49 13.32
N TRP A 10 17.96 21.40 13.70
CA TRP A 10 17.86 20.12 13.03
C TRP A 10 16.43 19.58 12.94
N PHE A 11 15.64 19.70 14.01
CA PHE A 11 14.27 19.21 14.08
C PHE A 11 13.37 19.98 13.10
N TYR A 12 13.51 21.31 13.03
CA TYR A 12 12.79 22.11 12.04
C TYR A 12 13.26 21.80 10.61
N ASN A 13 14.56 21.60 10.40
CA ASN A 13 15.09 21.25 9.09
C ASN A 13 14.52 19.93 8.55
N ALA A 14 14.39 18.90 9.40
CA ALA A 14 13.77 17.64 9.03
C ALA A 14 12.30 17.84 8.57
N GLY A 15 11.54 18.68 9.28
CA GLY A 15 10.17 19.05 8.91
C GLY A 15 10.09 19.86 7.61
N ILE A 16 10.99 20.84 7.42
CA ILE A 16 11.06 21.69 6.23
C ILE A 16 11.33 20.88 4.96
N VAL A 17 12.21 19.88 5.02
CA VAL A 17 12.47 18.99 3.87
C VAL A 17 11.17 18.27 3.44
N GLY A 18 10.40 17.76 4.40
CA GLY A 18 9.10 17.13 4.12
C GLY A 18 8.10 18.12 3.54
N PHE A 19 8.01 19.31 4.14
CA PHE A 19 7.15 20.40 3.68
C PHE A 19 7.44 20.80 2.24
N LEU A 20 8.71 21.05 1.88
CA LEU A 20 9.12 21.44 0.53
C LEU A 20 8.85 20.34 -0.51
N ARG A 21 9.03 19.06 -0.15
CA ARG A 21 8.69 17.93 -1.04
C ARG A 21 7.18 17.84 -1.32
N ILE A 22 6.35 18.16 -0.33
CA ILE A 22 4.89 18.19 -0.51
C ILE A 22 4.50 19.31 -1.48
N LEU A 23 5.13 20.48 -1.34
CA LEU A 23 4.93 21.61 -2.24
C LEU A 23 5.34 21.29 -3.68
N GLU A 24 6.54 20.74 -3.85
CA GLU A 24 7.06 20.27 -5.15
C GLU A 24 6.11 19.27 -5.83
N ALA A 25 5.60 18.27 -5.08
CA ALA A 25 4.66 17.28 -5.63
C ALA A 25 3.26 17.83 -5.95
N ASN A 26 2.97 19.08 -5.59
CA ASN A 26 1.73 19.77 -5.91
C ASN A 26 1.94 20.95 -6.87
N ASP A 27 3.13 21.08 -7.46
CA ASP A 27 3.51 22.15 -8.38
C ASP A 27 3.24 23.56 -7.79
N ASP A 28 3.43 23.70 -6.47
CA ASP A 28 3.17 24.95 -5.73
C ASP A 28 4.46 25.42 -5.06
N GLU A 29 4.88 26.66 -5.34
CA GLU A 29 6.14 27.23 -4.86
C GLU A 29 5.93 28.43 -3.92
N PHE A 30 4.82 28.47 -3.18
CA PHE A 30 4.53 29.61 -2.29
C PHE A 30 5.59 29.86 -1.20
N ALA A 31 6.42 28.86 -0.89
CA ALA A 31 7.52 28.98 0.07
C ALA A 31 8.81 29.42 -0.62
N ILE A 32 9.25 30.64 -0.32
CA ILE A 32 10.45 31.24 -0.87
C ILE A 32 11.66 30.75 -0.07
N LYS A 33 12.60 30.10 -0.75
CA LYS A 33 13.87 29.63 -0.17
C LYS A 33 14.88 30.79 -0.13
N ARG A 34 15.54 30.98 1.02
CA ARG A 34 16.66 31.92 1.22
C ARG A 34 17.83 31.15 1.84
N ASN A 35 18.99 31.81 1.95
CA ASN A 35 20.23 31.15 2.37
C ASN A 35 20.14 30.47 3.75
N ASN A 36 19.41 31.05 4.70
CA ASN A 36 19.32 30.56 6.08
C ASN A 36 17.90 30.48 6.63
N TYR A 37 16.88 30.68 5.79
CA TYR A 37 15.47 30.54 6.18
C TYR A 37 14.57 30.25 4.98
N ILE A 38 13.35 29.77 5.26
CA ILE A 38 12.23 29.79 4.32
C ILE A 38 11.20 30.83 4.74
N GLU A 39 10.52 31.44 3.77
CA GLU A 39 9.49 32.45 4.01
C GLU A 39 8.22 32.16 3.22
N PHE A 40 7.07 32.29 3.88
CA PHE A 40 5.76 32.10 3.28
C PHE A 40 4.69 32.91 4.03
N ASP A 41 3.55 33.15 3.38
CA ASP A 41 2.36 33.68 4.06
C ASP A 41 1.57 32.52 4.70
N THR A 42 1.12 32.70 5.94
CA THR A 42 0.20 31.77 6.62
C THR A 42 -1.06 31.51 5.82
N GLU A 43 -1.52 32.49 5.03
CA GLU A 43 -2.68 32.35 4.16
C GLU A 43 -2.48 31.24 3.11
N SER A 44 -1.25 31.04 2.64
CA SER A 44 -0.90 29.96 1.71
C SER A 44 -1.05 28.57 2.34
N LEU A 45 -1.04 28.46 3.68
CA LEU A 45 -1.24 27.19 4.39
C LEU A 45 -2.69 26.72 4.42
N ARG A 46 -3.68 27.56 4.06
CA ARG A 46 -5.12 27.19 4.15
C ARG A 46 -5.44 25.90 3.40
N LYS A 47 -4.78 25.64 2.26
CA LYS A 47 -4.98 24.44 1.45
C LYS A 47 -3.92 23.35 1.70
N PHE A 48 -2.92 23.60 2.54
CA PHE A 48 -1.78 22.70 2.73
C PHE A 48 -2.19 21.31 3.22
N HIS A 49 -3.24 21.21 4.04
CA HIS A 49 -3.77 19.91 4.47
C HIS A 49 -4.15 19.01 3.27
N LYS A 50 -4.70 19.59 2.18
CA LYS A 50 -5.02 18.85 0.96
C LYS A 50 -3.76 18.35 0.26
N TYR A 51 -2.72 19.18 0.18
CA TYR A 51 -1.42 18.81 -0.39
C TYR A 51 -0.75 17.70 0.40
N TYR A 52 -0.74 17.82 1.73
CA TYR A 52 -0.22 16.80 2.64
C TYR A 52 -0.93 15.46 2.44
N PHE A 53 -2.28 15.44 2.50
CA PHE A 53 -3.02 14.19 2.34
C PHE A 53 -2.87 13.59 0.95
N LYS A 54 -2.89 14.41 -0.12
CA LYS A 54 -2.63 13.96 -1.49
C LYS A 54 -1.25 13.31 -1.60
N TYR A 55 -0.20 14.00 -1.15
CA TYR A 55 1.18 13.48 -1.16
C TYR A 55 1.30 12.20 -0.33
N PHE A 56 0.69 12.17 0.85
CA PHE A 56 0.69 11.01 1.73
C PHE A 56 0.02 9.80 1.08
N PHE A 57 -1.18 9.97 0.51
CA PHE A 57 -1.89 8.87 -0.13
C PHE A 57 -1.22 8.39 -1.43
N GLN A 58 -0.57 9.28 -2.17
CA GLN A 58 0.21 8.91 -3.35
C GLN A 58 1.48 8.15 -2.96
N LYS A 59 2.29 8.70 -2.05
CA LYS A 59 3.56 8.12 -1.63
C LYS A 59 3.42 6.83 -0.84
N TYR A 60 2.38 6.75 -0.01
CA TYR A 60 2.06 5.59 0.81
C TYR A 60 0.75 4.99 0.37
N ASN A 61 0.57 4.80 -0.96
CA ASN A 61 -0.60 4.12 -1.50
C ASN A 61 -0.63 2.68 -0.95
N VAL A 62 -1.30 2.50 0.18
CA VAL A 62 -1.31 1.22 0.92
C VAL A 62 -1.94 0.14 0.05
N ALA A 63 -2.97 0.50 -0.73
CA ALA A 63 -3.63 -0.41 -1.65
C ALA A 63 -2.67 -0.94 -2.70
N GLU A 64 -1.96 -0.04 -3.39
CA GLU A 64 -0.97 -0.40 -4.42
C GLU A 64 0.24 -1.15 -3.84
N ASN A 65 0.72 -0.75 -2.67
CA ASN A 65 1.81 -1.47 -2.00
C ASN A 65 1.40 -2.90 -1.60
N VAL A 66 0.17 -3.08 -1.11
CA VAL A 66 -0.39 -4.41 -0.83
C VAL A 66 -0.56 -5.19 -2.13
N GLU A 67 -1.04 -4.56 -3.20
CA GLU A 67 -1.18 -5.14 -4.54
C GLU A 67 0.16 -5.66 -5.06
N ASN A 68 1.16 -4.78 -5.16
CA ASN A 68 2.48 -5.12 -5.68
C ASN A 68 3.17 -6.21 -4.85
N ARG A 69 3.13 -6.13 -3.51
CA ARG A 69 3.73 -7.16 -2.65
C ARG A 69 3.02 -8.50 -2.77
N THR A 70 1.70 -8.47 -2.85
CA THR A 70 0.91 -9.68 -3.03
C THR A 70 1.24 -10.30 -4.38
N LYS A 71 1.17 -9.54 -5.48
CA LYS A 71 1.55 -9.98 -6.83
C LYS A 71 2.95 -10.57 -6.87
N ASN A 72 3.96 -9.89 -6.34
CA ASN A 72 5.33 -10.42 -6.29
C ASN A 72 5.43 -11.75 -5.52
N SER A 73 4.62 -11.93 -4.48
CA SER A 73 4.55 -13.18 -3.73
C SER A 73 3.93 -14.31 -4.58
N PHE A 74 2.91 -13.99 -5.39
CA PHE A 74 2.32 -14.91 -6.36
C PHE A 74 3.30 -15.27 -7.47
N ASP A 75 3.90 -14.28 -8.12
CA ASP A 75 4.87 -14.48 -9.20
C ASP A 75 6.03 -15.37 -8.70
N TYR A 76 6.48 -15.17 -7.46
CA TYR A 76 7.48 -16.05 -6.87
C TYR A 76 6.96 -17.49 -6.73
N LEU A 77 5.74 -17.70 -6.23
CA LEU A 77 5.17 -19.05 -6.09
C LEU A 77 5.04 -19.74 -7.45
N GLU A 78 4.44 -19.08 -8.44
CA GLU A 78 4.25 -19.60 -9.79
C GLU A 78 5.57 -20.09 -10.40
N ASN A 79 6.62 -19.28 -10.29
CA ASN A 79 7.93 -19.59 -10.89
C ASN A 79 8.78 -20.59 -10.09
N ASN A 80 8.43 -20.93 -8.84
CA ASN A 80 9.34 -21.69 -7.96
C ASN A 80 8.73 -22.95 -7.34
N ILE A 81 7.41 -23.15 -7.43
CA ILE A 81 6.75 -24.23 -6.69
C ILE A 81 6.99 -25.63 -7.27
N GLU A 82 7.14 -25.73 -8.60
CA GLU A 82 7.47 -26.97 -9.30
C GLU A 82 8.95 -27.13 -9.61
N VAL A 83 9.72 -26.05 -9.48
CA VAL A 83 11.18 -26.10 -9.62
C VAL A 83 11.75 -27.03 -8.56
N ILE A 84 12.69 -27.89 -8.95
CA ILE A 84 13.50 -28.70 -8.03
C ILE A 84 14.95 -28.30 -8.24
N LEU A 85 15.65 -27.96 -7.16
CA LEU A 85 17.04 -27.55 -7.20
C LEU A 85 17.90 -28.70 -6.66
N GLU A 86 18.91 -29.09 -7.43
CA GLU A 86 19.81 -30.19 -7.04
C GLU A 86 20.65 -29.85 -5.80
N ASN A 87 21.00 -28.56 -5.65
CA ASN A 87 21.72 -28.08 -4.49
C ASN A 87 20.77 -28.03 -3.27
N LYS A 88 21.07 -28.85 -2.25
CA LYS A 88 20.26 -28.99 -1.03
C LYS A 88 20.04 -27.67 -0.28
N ASP A 89 21.05 -26.80 -0.23
CA ASP A 89 20.93 -25.52 0.48
C ASP A 89 20.00 -24.56 -0.27
N LYS A 90 20.16 -24.48 -1.60
CA LYS A 90 19.27 -23.68 -2.47
C LYS A 90 17.83 -24.23 -2.50
N GLU A 91 17.66 -25.54 -2.47
CA GLU A 91 16.36 -26.22 -2.37
C GLU A 91 15.66 -25.88 -1.04
N LYS A 92 16.40 -25.87 0.07
CA LYS A 92 15.88 -25.47 1.38
C LYS A 92 15.47 -24.01 1.39
N GLU A 93 16.32 -23.11 0.89
CA GLU A 93 16.00 -21.68 0.77
C GLU A 93 14.74 -21.45 -0.07
N ARG A 94 14.59 -22.14 -1.21
CA ARG A 94 13.39 -22.05 -2.06
C ARG A 94 12.15 -22.48 -1.28
N LYS A 95 12.19 -23.63 -0.59
CA LYS A 95 11.08 -24.15 0.22
C LYS A 95 10.68 -23.20 1.35
N ASP A 96 11.65 -22.61 2.05
CA ASP A 96 11.40 -21.64 3.11
C ASP A 96 10.77 -20.35 2.57
N LYS A 97 11.21 -19.90 1.40
CA LYS A 97 10.65 -18.73 0.72
C LYS A 97 9.25 -19.00 0.17
N ILE A 98 8.96 -20.20 -0.35
CA ILE A 98 7.59 -20.64 -0.71
C ILE A 98 6.68 -20.60 0.52
N LYS A 99 7.14 -21.15 1.65
CA LYS A 99 6.38 -21.15 2.91
C LYS A 99 6.08 -19.73 3.38
N SER A 100 7.07 -18.85 3.33
CA SER A 100 6.93 -17.45 3.75
C SER A 100 5.96 -16.66 2.87
N ASN A 101 6.04 -16.82 1.54
CA ASN A 101 5.12 -16.18 0.60
C ASN A 101 3.67 -16.65 0.80
N LYS A 102 3.45 -17.96 0.96
CA LYS A 102 2.11 -18.49 1.28
C LYS A 102 1.55 -17.90 2.57
N LYS A 103 2.36 -17.83 3.63
CA LYS A 103 1.95 -17.22 4.89
C LYS A 103 1.58 -15.75 4.70
N TYR A 104 2.41 -14.99 3.99
CA TYR A 104 2.14 -13.58 3.71
C TYR A 104 0.82 -13.36 2.97
N ILE A 105 0.58 -14.14 1.91
CA ILE A 105 -0.66 -14.07 1.13
C ILE A 105 -1.86 -14.39 2.03
N LYS A 106 -1.79 -15.49 2.80
CA LYS A 106 -2.85 -15.89 3.73
C LYS A 106 -3.19 -14.80 4.75
N ASP A 107 -2.17 -14.26 5.42
CA ASP A 107 -2.33 -13.22 6.43
C ASP A 107 -2.87 -11.92 5.82
N THR A 108 -2.45 -11.58 4.60
CA THR A 108 -2.91 -10.40 3.88
C THR A 108 -4.39 -10.54 3.52
N ILE A 109 -4.80 -11.68 2.93
CA ILE A 109 -6.20 -11.95 2.60
C ILE A 109 -7.08 -11.88 3.84
N LYS A 110 -6.69 -12.55 4.92
CA LYS A 110 -7.45 -12.54 6.20
C LYS A 110 -7.65 -11.11 6.72
N LYS A 111 -6.60 -10.29 6.73
CA LYS A 111 -6.69 -8.89 7.16
C LYS A 111 -7.61 -8.04 6.28
N GLN A 112 -7.72 -8.34 4.98
CA GLN A 112 -8.66 -7.62 4.12
C GLN A 112 -10.09 -8.12 4.33
N LEU A 113 -10.30 -9.44 4.44
CA LEU A 113 -11.62 -10.03 4.78
C LEU A 113 -12.23 -9.40 6.05
N ASP A 114 -11.43 -9.25 7.12
CA ASP A 114 -11.88 -8.63 8.37
C ASP A 114 -12.34 -7.17 8.20
N LYS A 115 -11.80 -6.45 7.21
CA LYS A 115 -12.22 -5.08 6.88
C LYS A 115 -13.49 -5.08 6.04
N ILE A 116 -13.61 -6.02 5.11
CA ILE A 116 -14.73 -6.14 4.17
C ILE A 116 -15.99 -6.57 4.91
N LYS A 117 -15.88 -7.51 5.87
CA LYS A 117 -16.96 -7.90 6.77
C LYS A 117 -17.68 -6.72 7.44
N LYS A 118 -16.97 -5.61 7.66
CA LYS A 118 -17.52 -4.41 8.32
C LYS A 118 -18.27 -3.47 7.36
N ILE A 119 -18.29 -3.78 6.07
CA ILE A 119 -18.72 -2.86 5.00
C ILE A 119 -19.69 -3.55 4.05
N ASP A 120 -19.42 -4.80 3.67
CA ASP A 120 -20.20 -5.57 2.71
C ASP A 120 -20.12 -7.08 3.05
N GLU A 121 -21.24 -7.59 3.57
CA GLU A 121 -21.37 -8.97 4.06
C GLU A 121 -21.46 -10.00 2.92
N ASN A 122 -22.07 -9.63 1.79
CA ASN A 122 -22.17 -10.50 0.61
C ASN A 122 -20.79 -10.71 -0.02
N THR A 123 -20.06 -9.61 -0.24
CA THR A 123 -18.68 -9.67 -0.75
C THR A 123 -17.76 -10.43 0.22
N TYR A 124 -17.98 -10.31 1.53
CA TYR A 124 -17.23 -11.07 2.53
C TYR A 124 -17.45 -12.59 2.42
N GLU A 125 -18.69 -13.07 2.32
CA GLU A 125 -18.97 -14.52 2.25
C GLU A 125 -18.42 -15.14 0.96
N GLU A 126 -18.53 -14.44 -0.19
CA GLU A 126 -17.91 -14.90 -1.45
C GLU A 126 -16.39 -15.05 -1.32
N MET A 127 -15.71 -14.07 -0.71
CA MET A 127 -14.25 -14.07 -0.56
C MET A 127 -13.78 -15.07 0.49
N LYS A 128 -14.55 -15.27 1.57
CA LYS A 128 -14.28 -16.26 2.61
C LYS A 128 -14.34 -17.68 2.05
N GLU A 129 -15.32 -17.97 1.19
CA GLU A 129 -15.42 -19.27 0.53
C GLU A 129 -14.17 -19.57 -0.32
N GLN A 130 -13.66 -18.58 -1.08
CA GLN A 130 -12.43 -18.76 -1.84
C GLN A 130 -11.19 -18.91 -0.94
N TYR A 131 -11.12 -18.16 0.16
CA TYR A 131 -10.04 -18.29 1.14
C TYR A 131 -10.00 -19.68 1.80
N GLU A 132 -11.15 -20.25 2.14
CA GLU A 132 -11.21 -21.61 2.71
C GLU A 132 -10.77 -22.68 1.69
N ARG A 133 -11.07 -22.47 0.40
CA ARG A 133 -10.59 -23.35 -0.68
C ARG A 133 -9.06 -23.27 -0.83
N ILE A 134 -8.50 -22.06 -0.74
CA ILE A 134 -7.06 -21.82 -0.67
C ILE A 134 -6.42 -22.59 0.49
N GLU A 135 -7.01 -22.51 1.68
CA GLU A 135 -6.50 -23.16 2.89
C GLU A 135 -6.52 -24.69 2.81
N LYS A 136 -7.54 -25.24 2.13
CA LYS A 136 -7.70 -26.70 1.93
C LYS A 136 -6.91 -27.23 0.73
N SER A 137 -6.48 -26.37 -0.20
CA SER A 137 -5.77 -26.80 -1.42
C SER A 137 -4.33 -27.26 -1.12
N SER A 138 -4.00 -28.48 -1.56
CA SER A 138 -2.60 -28.87 -1.74
C SER A 138 -2.04 -28.14 -2.96
N THR A 139 -0.72 -27.95 -3.01
CA THR A 139 0.06 -27.09 -3.94
C THR A 139 -0.17 -27.19 -5.45
N LYS A 140 -1.10 -28.02 -5.93
CA LYS A 140 -1.31 -28.41 -7.34
C LYS A 140 -2.30 -27.55 -8.14
N HIS A 141 -2.90 -26.49 -7.59
CA HIS A 141 -3.91 -25.68 -8.30
C HIS A 141 -3.59 -24.17 -8.29
N ILE A 142 -2.44 -23.81 -8.86
CA ILE A 142 -1.92 -22.44 -8.93
C ILE A 142 -2.86 -21.51 -9.72
N GLU A 143 -3.44 -21.98 -10.82
CA GLU A 143 -4.37 -21.18 -11.64
C GLU A 143 -5.64 -20.79 -10.89
N GLN A 144 -6.20 -21.69 -10.08
CA GLN A 144 -7.36 -21.39 -9.23
C GLN A 144 -6.98 -20.41 -8.11
N TYR A 145 -5.79 -20.59 -7.54
CA TYR A 145 -5.21 -19.70 -6.53
C TYR A 145 -5.06 -18.26 -7.06
N ILE A 146 -4.54 -18.08 -8.28
CA ILE A 146 -4.41 -16.79 -8.96
C ILE A 146 -5.80 -16.19 -9.22
N LEU A 147 -6.71 -16.94 -9.84
CA LEU A 147 -8.08 -16.47 -10.15
C LEU A 147 -8.82 -15.96 -8.91
N TRP A 148 -8.74 -16.69 -7.80
CA TRP A 148 -9.39 -16.31 -6.55
C TRP A 148 -8.83 -15.02 -5.97
N THR A 149 -7.54 -14.77 -6.15
CA THR A 149 -6.88 -13.57 -5.60
C THR A 149 -7.08 -12.33 -6.46
N THR A 150 -7.17 -12.47 -7.77
CA THR A 150 -7.58 -11.38 -8.67
C THR A 150 -8.99 -10.89 -8.31
N LYS A 151 -9.95 -11.80 -8.14
CA LYS A 151 -11.31 -11.44 -7.66
C LYS A 151 -11.26 -10.73 -6.30
N LEU A 152 -10.41 -11.21 -5.40
CA LEU A 152 -10.23 -10.64 -4.06
C LEU A 152 -9.73 -9.18 -4.12
N PHE A 153 -8.82 -8.89 -5.06
CA PHE A 153 -8.31 -7.54 -5.31
C PHE A 153 -9.36 -6.60 -5.92
N GLU A 154 -10.18 -7.09 -6.84
CA GLU A 154 -11.27 -6.30 -7.43
C GLU A 154 -12.27 -5.86 -6.36
N CYS A 155 -12.66 -6.76 -5.45
CA CYS A 155 -13.52 -6.44 -4.31
C CYS A 155 -12.91 -5.35 -3.40
N TYR A 156 -11.60 -5.43 -3.11
CA TYR A 156 -10.93 -4.42 -2.30
C TYR A 156 -10.86 -3.05 -2.98
N LYS A 157 -10.55 -3.00 -4.28
CA LYS A 157 -10.55 -1.75 -5.07
C LYS A 157 -11.93 -1.10 -5.06
N ASN A 158 -13.01 -1.87 -5.23
CA ASN A 158 -14.37 -1.35 -5.18
C ASN A 158 -14.68 -0.70 -3.82
N ILE A 159 -14.27 -1.31 -2.72
CA ILE A 159 -14.46 -0.73 -1.37
C ILE A 159 -13.65 0.53 -1.14
N ASP A 160 -12.40 0.59 -1.61
CA ASP A 160 -11.57 1.80 -1.46
C ASP A 160 -12.06 2.94 -2.36
N ILE A 161 -12.54 2.64 -3.57
CA ILE A 161 -13.21 3.60 -4.46
C ILE A 161 -14.47 4.16 -3.79
N LEU A 162 -15.34 3.31 -3.25
CA LEU A 162 -16.54 3.73 -2.51
C LEU A 162 -16.20 4.60 -1.30
N ARG A 163 -15.13 4.28 -0.56
CA ARG A 163 -14.64 5.09 0.58
C ARG A 163 -13.99 6.40 0.20
N ARG A 164 -13.41 6.51 -1.00
CA ARG A 164 -12.88 7.77 -1.55
C ARG A 164 -14.01 8.65 -2.05
N ALA A 165 -14.99 8.08 -2.76
CA ALA A 165 -16.20 8.77 -3.21
C ALA A 165 -17.01 9.36 -2.03
N ALA A 166 -17.13 8.61 -0.93
CA ALA A 166 -17.79 9.10 0.30
C ALA A 166 -17.04 10.26 0.97
N ARG A 167 -15.73 10.42 0.74
CA ARG A 167 -14.91 11.51 1.30
C ARG A 167 -14.85 12.76 0.44
N THR A 168 -15.19 12.67 -0.84
CA THR A 168 -15.27 13.83 -1.74
C THR A 168 -16.58 14.61 -1.62
N HIS A 169 -17.56 14.12 -0.85
CA HIS A 169 -18.84 14.78 -0.58
C HIS A 169 -18.94 15.39 0.84
N VAL A 170 -17.81 15.58 1.53
CA VAL A 170 -17.72 16.29 2.82
C VAL A 170 -16.82 17.52 2.68
#